data_AF-A0A974PAX0-F1
#
_entry.id   AF-A0A974PAX0-F1
#
_cell.length_a   1.000
_cell.length_b   1.000
_cell.length_c   1.000
_cell.angle_alpha   90.00
_cell.angle_beta   90.00
_cell.angle_gamma   90.00
#
_symmetry.space_group_name_H-M   'P 1'
#
loop_
_entity.id
_entity.type
_entity.pdbx_description
1 polymer ?
#
loop_
_entity_poly.entity_id
_entity_poly.type
_entity_poly.pdbx_seq_one_letter_code
_entity_poly.pdbx_strand_id
1 'polypeptide(L)'
;MMRIQNIEFKSLSLDDLRPGLLDSFNRFQRVTRAWRTVEGERKLVDAPFIDNWDAATKNEIIAEDFHRCIHNGGRSYVLYITGKSPRLPHCCASCSAVRSSMRI
;
A
#
# COMPACT_ATOMS: atom_id res chain seq x y z
N MET A 1 0.49 -17.09 -18.25
CA MET A 1 1.74 -16.33 -18.08
C MET A 1 1.42 -14.84 -18.21
N MET A 2 1.67 -14.03 -17.17
CA MET A 2 1.50 -12.56 -17.25
C MET A 2 2.64 -12.00 -18.11
N ARG A 3 2.33 -11.18 -19.13
CA ARG A 3 3.33 -10.42 -19.89
C ARG A 3 3.30 -8.99 -19.37
N ILE A 4 4.29 -8.64 -18.54
CA ILE A 4 4.54 -7.25 -18.15
C ILE A 4 5.18 -6.57 -19.36
N GLN A 5 4.60 -5.46 -19.80
CA GLN A 5 5.04 -4.71 -20.98
C GLN A 5 5.85 -3.47 -20.61
N ASN A 6 5.46 -2.76 -19.54
CA ASN A 6 6.23 -1.65 -19.00
C ASN A 6 6.15 -1.59 -17.47
N ILE A 7 7.26 -1.20 -16.84
CA ILE A 7 7.37 -0.95 -15.41
C ILE A 7 7.94 0.45 -15.25
N GLU A 8 7.17 1.36 -14.67
CA GLU A 8 7.59 2.74 -14.41
C GLU A 8 7.58 3.02 -12.91
N PHE A 9 8.70 3.55 -12.41
CA PHE A 9 8.80 4.03 -11.04
C PHE A 9 8.75 5.56 -11.05
N LYS A 10 7.89 6.12 -10.20
CA LYS A 10 7.82 7.56 -9.97
C LYS A 10 7.97 7.86 -8.48
N SER A 11 8.92 8.72 -8.12
CA SER A 11 8.94 9.34 -6.79
C SER A 11 7.80 10.36 -6.72
N LEU A 12 7.00 10.28 -5.65
CA LEU A 12 5.93 11.24 -5.40
C LEU A 12 6.50 12.54 -4.83
N SER A 13 6.02 13.68 -5.34
CA SER A 13 6.14 14.98 -4.67
C SER A 13 4.86 15.28 -3.87
N LEU A 14 4.86 16.38 -3.10
CA LEU A 14 3.64 16.86 -2.42
C LEU A 14 2.53 17.18 -3.43
N ASP A 15 2.89 17.70 -4.62
CA ASP A 15 1.92 17.98 -5.68
C ASP A 15 1.31 16.70 -6.26
N ASP A 16 1.93 15.54 -6.11
CA ASP A 16 1.34 14.27 -6.55
C ASP A 16 0.30 13.73 -5.54
N LEU A 17 0.29 14.22 -4.30
CA LEU A 17 -0.60 13.77 -3.23
C LEU A 17 -1.99 14.39 -3.34
N ARG A 18 -2.73 13.98 -4.38
CA ARG A 18 -4.09 14.42 -4.66
C ARG A 18 -5.10 13.28 -4.52
N PRO A 19 -6.39 13.58 -4.24
CA PRO A 19 -7.45 12.58 -4.32
C PRO A 19 -7.39 11.83 -5.65
N GLY A 20 -7.56 10.51 -5.60
CA GLY A 20 -7.49 9.65 -6.78
C GLY A 20 -6.13 9.02 -7.08
N LEU A 21 -5.05 9.43 -6.40
CA LEU A 21 -3.71 8.83 -6.57
C LEU A 21 -3.71 7.29 -6.43
N LEU A 22 -4.58 6.75 -5.57
CA LEU A 22 -4.69 5.32 -5.28
C LEU A 22 -5.94 4.66 -5.87
N ASP A 23 -6.62 5.27 -6.84
CA ASP A 23 -7.88 4.73 -7.38
C ASP A 23 -7.68 3.38 -8.08
N SER A 24 -6.58 3.23 -8.82
CA SER A 24 -6.21 1.97 -9.48
C SER A 24 -5.56 0.96 -8.53
N PHE A 25 -5.23 1.33 -7.30
CA PHE A 25 -4.66 0.42 -6.31
C PHE A 25 -5.76 -0.32 -5.56
N ASN A 26 -5.70 -1.65 -5.50
CA ASN A 26 -6.61 -2.44 -4.68
C ASN A 26 -5.85 -3.23 -3.64
N ARG A 27 -6.14 -2.98 -2.36
CA ARG A 27 -5.66 -3.77 -1.24
C ARG A 27 -6.85 -4.32 -0.47
N PHE A 28 -7.08 -5.62 -0.66
CA PHE A 28 -8.06 -6.39 0.10
C PHE A 28 -7.39 -7.67 0.57
N GLN A 29 -7.31 -7.86 1.87
CA GLN A 29 -6.74 -9.05 2.48
C GLN A 29 -7.59 -9.48 3.66
N ARG A 30 -8.10 -10.72 3.60
CA ARG A 30 -8.67 -11.38 4.77
C ARG A 30 -7.55 -12.02 5.57
N VAL A 31 -7.32 -11.50 6.77
CA VAL A 31 -6.35 -12.03 7.73
C VAL A 31 -7.09 -12.91 8.72
N THR A 32 -6.59 -14.12 8.94
CA THR A 32 -7.10 -15.03 9.98
C THR A 32 -6.14 -15.11 11.16
N ARG A 33 -4.83 -15.04 10.89
CA ARG A 33 -3.77 -15.07 11.89
C ARG A 33 -2.81 -13.92 11.68
N ALA A 34 -2.39 -13.29 12.78
CA ALA A 34 -1.45 -12.18 12.75
C ALA A 34 -0.33 -12.39 13.77
N TRP A 35 0.87 -11.95 13.42
CA TRP A 35 1.97 -11.95 14.38
C TRP A 35 1.74 -10.87 15.45
N ARG A 36 1.80 -11.29 16.72
CA ARG A 36 1.69 -10.42 17.89
C ARG A 36 2.82 -10.72 18.86
N THR A 37 3.19 -9.72 19.65
CA THR A 37 4.11 -9.92 20.77
C THR A 37 3.25 -10.28 21.97
N VAL A 38 3.41 -11.50 22.48
CA VAL A 38 2.69 -12.02 23.64
C VAL A 38 3.74 -12.51 24.61
N GLU A 39 3.78 -11.92 25.82
CA GLU A 39 4.77 -12.26 26.86
C GLU A 39 6.22 -12.09 26.39
N GLY A 40 6.49 -11.05 25.59
CA GLY A 40 7.83 -10.78 25.07
C GLY A 40 8.23 -11.61 23.84
N GLU A 41 7.43 -12.58 23.42
CA GLU A 41 7.71 -13.43 22.27
C GLU A 41 6.81 -13.14 21.07
N ARG A 42 7.34 -13.29 19.85
CA ARG A 42 6.56 -13.19 18.61
C ARG A 42 5.80 -14.49 18.38
N LYS A 43 4.49 -14.46 18.59
CA LYS A 43 3.59 -15.61 18.39
C LYS A 43 2.60 -15.31 17.25
N LEU A 44 2.26 -16.33 16.47
CA LEU A 44 1.23 -16.24 15.44
C LEU A 44 -0.12 -16.58 16.08
N VAL A 45 -0.94 -15.57 16.32
CA VAL A 45 -2.21 -15.71 17.05
C VAL A 45 -3.41 -15.58 16.11
N ASP A 46 -4.53 -16.22 16.46
CA ASP A 46 -5.81 -16.02 15.78
C ASP A 46 -6.29 -14.60 16.04
N ALA A 47 -6.37 -13.80 14.98
CA ALA A 47 -6.73 -12.40 15.02
C ALA A 47 -7.42 -12.06 13.69
N PRO A 48 -8.68 -12.48 13.51
CA PRO A 48 -9.36 -12.32 12.24
C PRO A 48 -9.72 -10.85 12.00
N PHE A 49 -9.31 -10.30 10.85
CA PHE A 49 -9.74 -9.00 10.37
C PHE A 49 -9.65 -8.91 8.84
N ILE A 50 -10.29 -7.90 8.28
CA ILE A 50 -10.19 -7.58 6.86
C ILE A 50 -9.38 -6.29 6.74
N ASP A 51 -8.24 -6.37 6.06
CA ASP A 51 -7.46 -5.21 5.63
C ASP A 51 -7.98 -4.79 4.25
N ASN A 52 -8.93 -3.87 4.23
CA ASN A 52 -9.53 -3.33 3.01
C ASN A 52 -9.26 -1.84 2.92
N TRP A 53 -8.55 -1.41 1.89
CA TRP A 53 -8.32 0.00 1.63
C TRP A 53 -9.43 0.54 0.75
N ASP A 54 -10.54 0.92 1.38
CA ASP A 54 -11.62 1.62 0.70
C ASP A 54 -11.23 3.06 0.32
N ALA A 55 -12.14 3.79 -0.32
CA ALA A 55 -11.87 5.15 -0.78
C ALA A 55 -11.52 6.11 0.38
N ALA A 56 -12.17 5.96 1.54
CA ALA A 56 -11.89 6.78 2.72
C ALA A 56 -10.48 6.50 3.25
N THR A 57 -10.13 5.23 3.43
CA THR A 57 -8.82 4.77 3.87
C THR A 57 -7.71 5.23 2.93
N LYS A 58 -7.94 5.13 1.61
CA LYS A 58 -6.98 5.61 0.61
C LYS A 58 -6.74 7.11 0.72
N ASN A 59 -7.80 7.90 0.87
CA ASN A 59 -7.69 9.36 1.00
C ASN A 59 -6.96 9.75 2.29
N GLU A 60 -7.22 9.07 3.41
CA GLU A 60 -6.49 9.27 4.67
C GLU A 60 -5.00 8.95 4.50
N ILE A 61 -4.65 7.83 3.86
CA ILE A 61 -3.26 7.46 3.61
C ILE A 61 -2.54 8.50 2.74
N ILE A 62 -3.19 9.04 1.72
CA ILE A 62 -2.63 10.09 0.87
C ILE A 62 -2.43 11.38 1.68
N ALA A 63 -3.47 11.82 2.39
CA ALA A 63 -3.51 13.09 3.08
C ALA A 63 -2.61 13.13 4.33
N GLU A 64 -2.47 12.00 5.02
CA GLU A 64 -1.74 11.92 6.28
C GLU A 64 -0.42 11.19 6.12
N ASP A 65 -0.44 9.90 5.78
CA ASP A 65 0.74 9.05 5.80
C ASP A 65 1.79 9.47 4.76
N PHE A 66 1.37 9.66 3.51
CA PHE A 66 2.28 10.06 2.44
C PHE A 66 2.73 11.50 2.61
N HIS A 67 1.80 12.39 2.98
CA HIS A 67 2.12 13.79 3.22
C HIS A 67 3.14 13.95 4.33
N ARG A 68 2.93 13.29 5.48
CA ARG A 68 3.86 13.27 6.61
C ARG A 68 5.21 12.65 6.23
N CYS A 69 5.20 11.55 5.47
CA CYS A 69 6.43 10.90 4.99
C CYS A 69 7.29 11.88 4.18
N ILE A 70 6.72 12.50 3.14
CA ILE A 70 7.44 13.41 2.25
C ILE A 70 7.85 14.68 3.00
N HIS A 71 6.94 15.25 3.80
CA HIS A 71 7.22 16.46 4.59
C HIS A 71 8.41 16.27 5.55
N ASN A 72 8.57 15.08 6.13
CA ASN A 72 9.66 14.77 7.06
C ASN A 72 10.95 14.32 6.35
N GLY A 73 11.09 14.56 5.04
CA GLY A 73 12.27 14.19 4.26
C GLY A 73 12.30 12.72 3.81
N GLY A 74 11.24 11.96 4.06
CA GLY A 74 11.03 10.64 3.51
C GLY A 74 10.70 10.69 2.01
N ARG A 75 10.65 9.51 1.38
CA ARG A 75 10.32 9.38 -0.05
C ARG A 75 9.30 8.28 -0.25
N SER A 76 8.21 8.62 -0.94
CA SER A 76 7.21 7.65 -1.39
C SER A 76 7.36 7.45 -2.90
N TYR A 77 7.17 6.21 -3.35
CA TYR A 77 7.26 5.85 -4.75
C TYR A 77 6.00 5.11 -5.17
N VAL A 78 5.55 5.35 -6.40
CA VAL A 78 4.49 4.57 -7.04
C VAL A 78 5.10 3.77 -8.18
N LEU A 79 4.69 2.51 -8.27
CA LEU A 79 5.01 1.61 -9.36
C LEU A 79 3.80 1.47 -10.28
N TYR A 80 3.96 1.89 -11.53
CA TYR A 80 2.98 1.66 -12.58
C TYR A 80 3.42 0.46 -13.41
N ILE A 81 2.57 -0.57 -13.44
CA ILE A 81 2.79 -1.78 -14.24
C ILE A 81 1.76 -1.77 -15.37
N THR A 82 2.21 -1.81 -16.62
CA THR A 82 1.32 -1.99 -17.79
C THR A 82 1.51 -3.39 -18.39
N GLY A 83 0.41 -4.00 -18.82
CA GLY A 83 0.41 -5.31 -19.47
C GLY A 83 -0.99 -5.91 -19.55
N LYS A 84 -1.22 -6.81 -20.50
CA LYS A 84 -2.48 -7.57 -20.61
C LYS A 84 -2.45 -8.75 -19.63
N SER A 85 -3.27 -8.70 -18.58
CA SER A 85 -3.57 -9.88 -17.76
C SER A 85 -4.66 -10.72 -18.44
N PRO A 86 -4.51 -12.06 -18.56
CA PRO A 86 -5.60 -12.92 -19.01
C PRO A 86 -6.73 -13.06 -17.97
N ARG A 87 -6.47 -12.72 -16.70
CA ARG A 87 -7.44 -12.77 -15.60
C ARG A 87 -7.05 -11.73 -14.56
N LEU A 88 -7.87 -10.68 -14.46
CA LEU A 88 -8.05 -9.70 -13.37
C LEU A 88 -8.26 -8.32 -14.03
N PRO A 89 -9.43 -7.70 -13.85
CA PRO A 89 -9.64 -6.33 -14.29
C PRO A 89 -8.80 -5.42 -13.37
N HIS A 90 -7.88 -4.68 -14.00
CA HIS A 90 -7.11 -3.56 -13.47
C HIS A 90 -5.89 -3.85 -12.57
N CYS A 91 -4.81 -3.15 -12.94
CA CYS A 91 -3.43 -3.25 -12.49
C CYS A 91 -3.22 -3.20 -10.97
N CYS A 92 -2.30 -4.04 -10.48
CA CYS A 92 -1.62 -3.83 -9.21
C CYS A 92 -0.65 -2.65 -9.31
N ALA A 93 -0.97 -1.52 -8.69
CA ALA A 93 0.03 -0.53 -8.28
C ALA A 93 0.59 -0.93 -6.91
N SER A 94 1.64 -1.74 -6.80
CA SER A 94 2.20 -2.02 -5.47
C SER A 94 2.86 -0.77 -4.91
N CYS A 95 2.16 -0.04 -4.03
CA CYS A 95 2.74 1.05 -3.26
C CYS A 95 3.37 0.46 -1.99
N SER A 96 4.66 0.15 -2.02
CA SER A 96 5.44 -0.12 -0.82
C SER A 96 5.85 1.21 -0.19
N ALA A 97 4.98 1.79 0.63
CA ALA A 97 5.43 2.75 1.63
C ALA A 97 6.17 1.95 2.71
N VAL A 98 7.50 2.04 2.75
CA VAL A 98 8.26 1.52 3.89
C VAL A 98 7.90 2.41 5.08
N ARG A 99 6.97 1.95 5.93
CA ARG A 99 6.79 2.50 7.28
C ARG A 99 8.04 2.15 8.09
N SER A 100 9.09 2.96 7.97
CA SER A 100 10.14 3.04 9.00
C SER A 100 9.61 3.84 10.19
N SER A 101 8.53 3.37 10.80
CA SER A 101 8.07 3.78 12.14
C SER A 101 7.03 2.76 12.60
N MET A 102 7.54 1.56 12.88
CA MET A 102 6.91 0.63 13.81
C MET A 102 7.08 1.25 15.20
N ARG A 103 6.17 2.15 15.60
CA ARG A 103 5.92 2.39 17.03
C ARG A 103 5.04 1.24 17.51
N ILE A 104 5.71 0.28 18.13
CA ILE A 104 5.15 -0.57 19.19
C ILE A 104 5.01 0.33 20.42
#